data_AF-A0A1I4SMM9-F1
#
_entry.id   AF-A0A1I4SMM9-F1
#
_cell.length_a   1.000
_cell.length_b   1.000
_cell.length_c   1.000
_cell.angle_alpha   90.00
_cell.angle_beta   90.00
_cell.angle_gamma   90.00
#
_symmetry.space_group_name_H-M   'P 1'
#
loop_
_entity.id
_entity.type
_entity.pdbx_description
1 polymer ?
#
loop_
_entity_poly.entity_id
_entity_poly.type
_entity_poly.pdbx_seq_one_letter_code
_entity_poly.pdbx_strand_id
1 'polypeptide(L)'
;MTDNTTPASAVDDDWASALAEQTSAAQVTPVAQAPAPAAAPAGNQVFPQLENRTAAAASALDISRVLDVPVQLTAEIGRTRITIKNLLQLSQGSVVELDGLAGQPLDVLINGYLIAQGEVVVVNDKYGIRLTDIITPSERMQKLSRA
;
A
#
# COMPACT_ATOMS: atom_id res chain seq x y z
N MET A 1 -61.69 -38.32 16.84
CA MET A 1 -60.34 -38.22 16.25
C MET A 1 -60.56 -37.84 14.80
N THR A 2 -60.24 -36.59 14.51
CA THR A 2 -60.58 -35.85 13.30
C THR A 2 -59.51 -36.03 12.22
N ASP A 3 -60.04 -36.17 11.01
CA ASP A 3 -59.59 -36.01 9.63
C ASP A 3 -58.11 -36.00 9.17
N ASN A 4 -57.97 -36.75 8.09
CA ASN A 4 -56.95 -36.88 7.05
C ASN A 4 -56.95 -35.67 6.08
N THR A 5 -55.78 -35.18 5.64
CA THR A 5 -55.64 -34.46 4.35
C THR A 5 -54.20 -34.38 3.78
N THR A 6 -54.08 -34.78 2.50
CA THR A 6 -53.24 -34.24 1.39
C THR A 6 -51.72 -34.54 1.27
N PRO A 7 -51.11 -34.41 0.05
CA PRO A 7 -50.38 -35.50 -0.62
C PRO A 7 -48.92 -35.14 -0.98
N ALA A 8 -48.11 -36.09 -1.44
CA ALA A 8 -46.81 -35.77 -2.06
C ALA A 8 -46.38 -36.86 -3.05
N SER A 9 -46.69 -36.63 -4.33
CA SER A 9 -46.17 -37.34 -5.49
C SER A 9 -45.96 -36.29 -6.58
N ALA A 10 -44.71 -35.90 -6.88
CA ALA A 10 -44.33 -35.14 -8.09
C ALA A 10 -42.83 -34.75 -8.19
N VAL A 11 -42.01 -34.90 -7.14
CA VAL A 11 -40.71 -34.17 -7.07
C VAL A 11 -39.48 -34.96 -7.55
N ASP A 12 -39.55 -36.28 -7.68
CA ASP A 12 -38.36 -37.10 -7.98
C ASP A 12 -38.12 -37.34 -9.48
N ASP A 13 -39.16 -37.26 -10.33
CA ASP A 13 -39.05 -37.53 -11.78
C ASP A 13 -38.53 -36.34 -12.60
N ASP A 14 -38.60 -35.12 -12.07
CA ASP A 14 -38.22 -33.88 -12.78
C ASP A 14 -36.69 -33.63 -12.76
N TRP A 15 -35.96 -34.33 -11.89
CA TRP A 15 -34.50 -34.28 -11.81
C TRP A 15 -33.81 -35.25 -12.78
N ALA A 16 -34.49 -36.34 -13.16
CA ALA A 16 -33.93 -37.38 -14.02
C ALA A 16 -33.94 -36.99 -15.51
N SER A 17 -34.92 -36.20 -15.94
CA SER A 17 -35.05 -35.69 -17.31
C SER A 17 -33.95 -34.66 -17.66
N ALA A 18 -33.54 -33.82 -16.72
CA ALA A 18 -32.53 -32.78 -16.95
C ALA A 18 -31.10 -33.31 -17.23
N LEU A 19 -30.74 -34.49 -16.69
CA LEU A 19 -29.42 -35.08 -16.90
C LEU A 19 -29.29 -35.76 -18.29
N ALA A 20 -30.41 -36.21 -18.85
CA ALA A 20 -30.44 -36.88 -20.15
C ALA A 20 -30.25 -35.91 -21.33
N GLU A 21 -30.64 -34.63 -21.18
CA GLU A 21 -30.49 -33.63 -22.24
C GLU A 21 -29.06 -33.10 -22.43
N GLN A 22 -28.22 -33.12 -21.39
CA GLN A 22 -26.84 -32.63 -21.49
C GLN A 22 -25.86 -33.63 -22.13
N THR A 23 -26.19 -34.92 -22.17
CA THR A 23 -25.28 -35.97 -22.68
C THR A 23 -25.42 -36.22 -24.18
N SER A 24 -26.49 -35.73 -24.82
CA SER A 24 -26.77 -36.01 -26.25
C SER A 24 -26.27 -34.95 -27.24
N ALA A 25 -25.62 -33.86 -26.76
CA ALA A 25 -25.16 -32.77 -27.61
C ALA A 25 -23.68 -32.87 -28.06
N ALA A 26 -23.02 -34.03 -27.88
CA ALA A 26 -21.64 -34.26 -28.29
C ALA A 26 -21.52 -35.35 -29.37
N GLN A 27 -22.14 -35.13 -30.53
CA GLN A 27 -21.79 -35.84 -31.76
C GLN A 27 -21.58 -34.83 -32.91
N VAL A 28 -20.31 -34.49 -33.10
CA VAL A 28 -19.77 -33.74 -34.24
C VAL A 28 -19.52 -34.72 -35.39
N THR A 29 -20.11 -34.46 -36.56
CA THR A 29 -19.69 -35.02 -37.86
C THR A 29 -19.17 -33.88 -38.75
N PRO A 30 -18.03 -34.03 -39.45
CA PRO A 30 -17.49 -32.97 -40.30
C PRO A 30 -18.04 -33.09 -41.73
N VAL A 31 -18.65 -32.04 -42.27
CA VAL A 31 -18.96 -31.89 -43.70
C VAL A 31 -18.68 -30.44 -44.14
N ALA A 32 -18.21 -30.26 -45.37
CA ALA A 32 -17.46 -29.12 -45.92
C ALA A 32 -18.23 -27.78 -46.18
N GLN A 33 -17.44 -26.68 -46.23
CA GLN A 33 -17.60 -25.23 -46.52
C GLN A 33 -18.66 -24.81 -47.60
N ALA A 34 -19.30 -23.61 -47.72
CA ALA A 34 -19.25 -22.20 -47.22
C ALA A 34 -20.58 -21.44 -47.59
N PRO A 35 -20.76 -20.09 -47.49
CA PRO A 35 -20.72 -19.15 -46.34
C PRO A 35 -22.05 -18.32 -46.15
N ALA A 36 -22.48 -18.00 -44.91
CA ALA A 36 -23.37 -16.86 -44.54
C ALA A 36 -23.62 -16.81 -43.01
N PRO A 37 -23.93 -15.65 -42.41
CA PRO A 37 -23.26 -15.21 -41.18
C PRO A 37 -24.02 -15.44 -39.87
N ALA A 38 -23.23 -15.33 -38.79
CA ALA A 38 -23.61 -14.87 -37.46
C ALA A 38 -24.44 -15.81 -36.55
N ALA A 39 -23.74 -16.45 -35.62
CA ALA A 39 -24.01 -16.32 -34.18
C ALA A 39 -22.80 -16.86 -33.41
N ALA A 40 -21.85 -15.97 -33.10
CA ALA A 40 -20.82 -16.28 -32.10
C ALA A 40 -21.51 -16.54 -30.74
N PRO A 41 -21.03 -17.48 -29.92
CA PRO A 41 -21.57 -17.67 -28.58
C PRO A 41 -21.43 -16.34 -27.84
N ALA A 42 -22.58 -15.78 -27.42
CA ALA A 42 -22.65 -14.55 -26.64
C ALA A 42 -21.92 -14.81 -25.32
N GLY A 43 -20.64 -14.47 -25.33
CA GLY A 43 -19.73 -14.85 -24.28
C GLY A 43 -19.99 -14.10 -22.99
N ASN A 44 -19.04 -14.33 -22.09
CA ASN A 44 -18.54 -13.50 -21.01
C ASN A 44 -18.30 -11.99 -21.37
N GLN A 45 -19.11 -11.42 -22.26
CA GLN A 45 -19.01 -10.13 -22.93
C GLN A 45 -20.19 -9.20 -22.55
N VAL A 46 -21.23 -9.72 -21.87
CA VAL A 46 -22.45 -8.94 -21.56
C VAL A 46 -22.29 -8.08 -20.30
N PHE A 47 -21.40 -8.45 -19.39
CA PHE A 47 -20.99 -7.58 -18.29
C PHE A 47 -19.50 -7.31 -18.43
N PRO A 48 -19.09 -6.11 -18.86
CA PRO A 48 -17.69 -5.76 -18.72
C PRO A 48 -17.34 -5.87 -17.21
N GLN A 49 -16.22 -6.50 -16.86
CA GLN A 49 -15.67 -6.41 -15.50
C GLN A 49 -15.00 -5.04 -15.35
N LEU A 50 -15.79 -3.98 -15.20
CA LEU A 50 -15.31 -2.59 -15.04
C LEU A 50 -15.28 -2.10 -13.59
N GLU A 51 -15.69 -2.93 -12.64
CA GLU A 51 -15.74 -2.56 -11.22
C GLU A 51 -14.43 -2.86 -10.46
N ASN A 52 -13.61 -3.80 -10.95
CA ASN A 52 -12.40 -4.22 -10.23
C ASN A 52 -11.08 -3.60 -10.73
N ARG A 53 -11.06 -2.97 -11.92
CA ARG A 53 -9.90 -2.17 -12.39
C ARG A 53 -9.92 -0.74 -11.90
N THR A 54 -11.10 -0.17 -11.69
CA THR A 54 -11.29 1.19 -11.18
C THR A 54 -10.99 1.28 -9.69
N ALA A 55 -11.30 0.26 -8.88
CA ALA A 55 -10.94 0.22 -7.46
C ALA A 55 -9.41 0.13 -7.23
N ALA A 56 -8.70 -0.68 -8.02
CA ALA A 56 -7.24 -0.78 -7.96
C ALA A 56 -6.53 0.49 -8.48
N ALA A 57 -7.09 1.14 -9.51
CA ALA A 57 -6.56 2.41 -10.03
C ALA A 57 -6.89 3.61 -9.11
N ALA A 58 -8.06 3.63 -8.47
CA ALA A 58 -8.45 4.67 -7.52
C ALA A 58 -7.59 4.61 -6.23
N SER A 59 -7.37 3.42 -5.67
CA SER A 59 -6.50 3.23 -4.51
C SER A 59 -5.03 3.56 -4.79
N ALA A 60 -4.53 3.31 -6.01
CA ALA A 60 -3.19 3.74 -6.42
C ALA A 60 -3.04 5.27 -6.53
N LEU A 61 -4.10 5.97 -6.98
CA LEU A 61 -4.14 7.44 -7.00
C LEU A 61 -4.10 8.03 -5.57
N ASP A 62 -4.79 7.41 -4.62
CA ASP A 62 -4.84 7.89 -3.24
C ASP A 62 -3.49 7.75 -2.52
N ILE A 63 -2.76 6.65 -2.76
CA ILE A 63 -1.41 6.47 -2.22
C ILE A 63 -0.43 7.49 -2.81
N SER A 64 -0.56 7.82 -4.10
CA SER A 64 0.31 8.80 -4.76
C SER A 64 0.24 10.18 -4.09
N ARG A 65 -0.93 10.56 -3.57
CA ARG A 65 -1.12 11.83 -2.84
C ARG A 65 -0.41 11.85 -1.48
N VAL A 66 -0.28 10.70 -0.81
CA VAL A 66 0.41 10.61 0.50
C VAL A 66 1.93 10.78 0.34
N LEU A 67 2.49 10.45 -0.83
CA LEU A 67 3.92 10.58 -1.10
C LEU A 67 4.40 12.03 -1.16
N ASP A 68 3.51 12.99 -1.47
CA ASP A 68 3.82 14.41 -1.60
C ASP A 68 3.69 15.20 -0.29
N VAL A 69 3.43 14.52 0.83
CA VAL A 69 3.28 15.18 2.14
C VAL A 69 4.66 15.72 2.60
N PRO A 70 4.79 17.04 2.86
CA PRO A 70 6.05 17.60 3.33
C PRO A 70 6.37 17.10 4.74
N VAL A 71 7.62 16.68 4.96
CA VAL A 71 8.13 16.21 6.25
C VAL A 71 9.29 17.09 6.70
N GLN A 72 9.33 17.42 8.00
CA GLN A 72 10.48 18.11 8.58
C GLN A 72 11.58 17.12 8.92
N LEU A 73 12.77 17.37 8.36
CA LEU A 73 13.98 16.63 8.65
C LEU A 73 14.88 17.50 9.53
N THR A 74 15.30 16.98 10.67
CA THR A 74 16.21 17.67 11.58
C THR A 74 17.56 16.98 11.55
N ALA A 75 18.64 17.74 11.37
CA ALA A 75 19.98 17.22 11.53
C ALA A 75 20.64 17.89 12.73
N GLU A 76 21.13 17.07 13.65
CA GLU A 76 21.66 17.55 14.92
C GLU A 76 23.17 17.33 14.98
N ILE A 77 23.89 18.38 15.37
CA ILE A 77 25.33 18.30 15.65
C ILE A 77 25.58 17.50 16.94
N GLY A 78 24.69 17.66 17.91
CA GLY A 78 24.75 16.95 19.18
C GLY A 78 23.72 17.47 20.18
N ARG A 79 23.57 16.73 21.27
CA ARG A 79 22.73 17.09 22.41
C ARG A 79 23.60 17.27 23.64
N THR A 80 23.10 17.92 24.66
CA THR A 80 23.72 17.93 25.99
C THR A 80 22.65 18.15 27.04
N ARG A 81 22.92 17.73 28.27
CA ARG A 81 22.04 17.96 29.42
C ARG A 81 22.71 18.92 30.38
N ILE A 82 22.10 20.08 30.58
CA ILE A 82 22.55 21.09 31.55
C ILE A 82 21.50 21.32 32.62
N THR A 83 21.94 21.78 33.79
CA THR A 83 21.01 22.14 34.88
C THR A 83 20.27 23.43 34.53
N ILE A 84 19.07 23.62 35.10
CA ILE A 84 18.29 24.87 34.94
C ILE A 84 19.13 26.09 35.37
N LYS A 85 19.93 25.95 36.43
CA LYS A 85 20.85 27.00 36.89
C LYS A 85 21.83 27.42 35.79
N ASN A 86 22.48 26.45 35.14
CA ASN A 86 23.45 26.75 34.08
C ASN A 86 22.76 27.34 32.84
N LEU A 87 21.57 26.85 32.49
CA LEU A 87 20.78 27.38 31.37
C LEU A 87 20.41 28.86 31.57
N LEU A 88 20.00 29.25 32.78
CA LEU A 88 19.67 30.65 33.11
C LEU A 88 20.90 31.57 33.18
N GLN A 89 22.11 31.01 33.27
CA GLN A 89 23.37 31.77 33.28
C GLN A 89 23.96 31.96 31.87
N LEU A 90 23.39 31.31 30.84
CA LEU A 90 23.85 31.46 29.48
C LEU A 90 23.65 32.91 28.99
N SER A 91 24.71 33.46 28.43
CA SER A 91 24.76 34.82 27.88
C SER A 91 25.47 34.82 26.54
N GLN A 92 25.41 35.94 25.81
CA GLN A 92 26.10 36.07 24.53
C GLN A 92 27.59 35.75 24.70
N GLY A 93 28.12 34.84 23.87
CA GLY A 93 29.50 34.36 23.95
C GLY A 93 29.71 33.14 24.85
N SER A 94 28.68 32.63 25.53
CA SER A 94 28.77 31.35 26.24
C SER A 94 28.97 30.21 25.25
N VAL A 95 29.92 29.33 25.54
CA VAL A 95 30.18 28.10 24.78
C VAL A 95 29.61 26.92 25.56
N VAL A 96 28.79 26.10 24.90
CA VAL A 96 28.19 24.91 25.50
C VAL A 96 28.76 23.68 24.79
N GLU A 97 29.32 22.77 25.56
CA GLU A 97 29.83 21.49 25.05
C GLU A 97 28.67 20.52 24.76
N LEU A 98 28.73 19.87 23.61
CA LEU A 98 27.77 18.87 23.17
C LEU A 98 28.36 17.46 23.34
N ASP A 99 27.50 16.47 23.52
CA ASP A 99 27.88 15.05 23.69
C ASP A 99 28.51 14.44 22.42
N GLY A 100 28.34 15.10 21.26
CA GLY A 100 28.86 14.64 19.96
C GLY A 100 30.37 14.86 19.83
N LEU A 101 31.12 13.80 19.52
CA LEU A 101 32.54 13.89 19.20
C LEU A 101 32.76 14.54 17.84
N ALA A 102 33.74 15.43 17.75
CA ALA A 102 34.14 16.03 16.48
C ALA A 102 34.56 14.96 15.47
N GLY A 103 34.04 15.05 14.25
CA GLY A 103 34.32 14.11 13.16
C GLY A 103 33.43 12.87 13.13
N GLN A 104 32.52 12.68 14.09
CA GLN A 104 31.45 11.69 13.97
C GLN A 104 30.37 12.16 12.97
N PRO A 105 29.69 11.24 12.28
CA PRO A 105 28.53 11.61 11.47
C PRO A 105 27.44 12.19 12.36
N LEU A 106 26.71 13.16 11.82
CA LEU A 106 25.55 13.78 12.43
C LEU A 106 24.36 12.85 12.43
N ASP A 107 23.54 12.99 13.47
CA ASP A 107 22.26 12.31 13.56
C ASP A 107 21.21 13.05 12.73
N VAL A 108 20.47 12.31 11.91
CA VAL A 108 19.37 12.81 11.10
C VAL A 108 18.06 12.20 11.60
N LEU A 109 17.12 13.07 11.96
CA LEU A 109 15.89 12.71 12.64
C LEU A 109 14.64 13.16 11.89
N ILE A 110 13.58 12.39 12.05
CA ILE A 110 12.21 12.76 11.66
C ILE A 110 11.32 12.56 12.89
N ASN A 111 10.53 13.57 13.24
CA ASN A 111 9.67 13.56 14.43
C ASN A 111 10.41 13.15 15.73
N GLY A 112 11.70 13.49 15.83
CA GLY A 112 12.54 13.14 16.98
C GLY A 112 13.08 11.70 17.00
N TYR A 113 12.82 10.90 15.96
CA TYR A 113 13.39 9.57 15.79
C TYR A 113 14.59 9.60 14.84
N LEU A 114 15.69 8.96 15.22
CA LEU A 114 16.85 8.75 14.36
C LEU A 114 16.46 7.87 13.16
N ILE A 115 16.72 8.35 11.94
CA ILE A 115 16.45 7.61 10.70
C ILE A 115 17.70 7.40 9.84
N ALA A 116 18.72 8.24 10.02
CA ALA A 116 19.94 8.19 9.24
C ALA A 116 21.09 8.86 10.00
N GLN A 117 22.30 8.58 9.53
CA GLN A 117 23.51 9.29 9.90
C GLN A 117 24.12 9.93 8.65
N GLY A 118 24.78 11.07 8.81
CA GLY A 118 25.40 11.73 7.68
C GLY A 118 26.45 12.77 8.06
N GLU A 119 27.33 13.06 7.13
CA GLU A 119 28.40 14.03 7.33
C GLU A 119 28.01 15.40 6.74
N VAL A 120 28.51 16.47 7.36
CA VAL A 120 28.28 17.84 6.87
C VAL A 120 29.09 18.07 5.61
N VAL A 121 28.42 18.53 4.57
CA VAL A 121 29.04 18.95 3.32
C VAL A 121 28.62 20.39 3.02
N VAL A 122 29.40 21.11 2.23
CA VAL A 122 29.02 22.42 1.72
C VAL A 122 28.73 22.28 0.23
N VAL A 123 27.53 22.71 -0.19
CA VAL A 123 27.08 22.67 -1.58
C VAL A 123 26.52 24.04 -1.93
N ASN A 124 27.11 24.72 -2.91
CA ASN A 124 26.70 26.07 -3.35
C ASN A 124 26.59 27.06 -2.18
N ASP A 125 27.64 27.13 -1.35
CA ASP A 125 27.73 27.98 -0.14
C ASP A 125 26.63 27.72 0.92
N LYS A 126 25.93 26.60 0.81
CA LYS A 126 24.93 26.14 1.78
C LYS A 126 25.42 24.88 2.49
N TYR A 127 25.07 24.76 3.76
CA TYR A 127 25.23 23.51 4.48
C TYR A 127 24.29 22.44 3.89
N GLY A 128 24.84 21.26 3.64
CA GLY A 128 24.13 20.05 3.26
C GLY A 128 24.61 18.88 4.11
N ILE A 129 23.90 17.76 4.01
CA ILE A 129 24.26 16.54 4.72
C ILE A 129 24.33 15.41 3.70
N ARG A 130 25.46 14.72 3.65
CA ARG A 130 25.63 13.49 2.87
C ARG A 130 25.31 12.32 3.78
N LEU A 131 24.25 11.58 3.48
CA LEU A 131 23.86 10.41 4.25
C LEU A 131 24.91 9.30 4.10
N THR A 132 25.44 8.84 5.21
CA THR A 132 26.41 7.74 5.29
C THR A 132 25.71 6.41 5.57
N ASP A 133 24.68 6.43 6.43
CA ASP A 133 23.86 5.27 6.77
C ASP A 133 22.39 5.67 6.91
N ILE A 134 21.46 4.79 6.53
CA ILE A 134 20.01 5.07 6.56
C ILE A 134 19.20 3.79 6.72
N ILE A 135 18.17 3.86 7.56
CA ILE A 135 17.25 2.73 7.79
C ILE A 135 16.36 2.45 6.57
N THR A 136 15.75 1.28 6.57
CA THR A 136 14.90 0.82 5.46
C THR A 136 13.71 1.77 5.21
N PRO A 137 13.19 1.86 3.97
CA PRO A 137 12.02 2.70 3.68
C PRO A 137 10.79 2.37 4.55
N SER A 138 10.56 1.08 4.82
CA SER A 138 9.44 0.62 5.66
C SER A 138 9.56 1.11 7.09
N GLU A 139 10.76 1.06 7.68
CA GLU A 139 11.00 1.59 9.02
C GLU A 139 10.84 3.10 9.08
N ARG A 140 11.28 3.84 8.05
CA ARG A 140 11.08 5.29 7.97
C ARG A 140 9.59 5.65 8.01
N MET A 141 8.76 4.93 7.24
CA MET A 141 7.31 5.15 7.25
C MET A 141 6.70 4.88 8.62
N GLN A 142 7.16 3.82 9.31
CA GLN A 142 6.70 3.48 10.65
C GLN A 142 7.12 4.52 11.71
N LYS A 143 8.33 5.08 11.59
CA LYS A 143 8.81 6.16 12.47
C LYS A 143 8.10 7.48 12.21
N LEU A 144 7.74 7.76 10.96
CA LEU A 144 6.96 8.95 10.59
C LEU A 144 5.53 8.90 11.15
N SER A 145 4.87 7.74 11.11
CA SER A 145 3.48 7.58 11.57
C SER A 145 3.33 7.52 13.09
N ARG A 146 4.41 7.38 13.85
CA ARG A 146 4.40 7.50 15.31
C ARG A 146 4.45 8.99 15.68
N ALA A 147 3.28 9.59 15.84
CA ALA A 147 3.10 10.92 16.42
C ALA A 147 2.04 10.83 17.53
#